data_AF-A0A6M1RQT0-F1
#
_entry.id   AF-A0A6M1RQT0-F1
#
_cell.length_a   1.000
_cell.length_b   1.000
_cell.length_c   1.000
_cell.angle_alpha   90.00
_cell.angle_beta   90.00
_cell.angle_gamma   90.00
#
_symmetry.space_group_name_H-M   'P 1'
#
loop_
_entity.id
_entity.type
_entity.pdbx_description
1 polymer ?
#
loop_
_entity_poly.entity_id
_entity_poly.type
_entity_poly.pdbx_seq_one_letter_code
_entity_poly.pdbx_strand_id
1 'polypeptide(L)'
;MTQYVLLKRDLYENPGHTGYTGIRDKAGTWPAEDFASCGIPIKEKYTPKERDSYAIPFDAAPEFTNECFHDLSLAHLRGKIDRLQEAMTPSGATKAAYIGEFSFDIEDRDEDGEECLRNVVVPWTTVKEIMAAIRSRAEMKEAA
;
A
#
# COMPACT_ATOMS: atom_id res chain seq x y z
N MET A 1 -28.68 27.38 -12.83
CA MET A 1 -29.06 26.07 -13.38
C MET A 1 -28.41 25.02 -12.51
N THR A 2 -29.15 24.05 -11.99
CA THR A 2 -28.60 23.01 -11.11
C THR A 2 -27.72 22.07 -11.93
N GLN A 3 -26.47 21.90 -11.52
CA GLN A 3 -25.54 20.96 -12.12
C GLN A 3 -25.53 19.66 -11.33
N TYR A 4 -25.26 18.56 -12.02
CA TYR A 4 -25.26 17.23 -11.45
C TYR A 4 -23.93 16.54 -11.73
N VAL A 5 -23.49 15.74 -10.77
CA VAL A 5 -22.32 14.87 -10.91
C VAL A 5 -22.79 13.44 -11.14
N LEU A 6 -22.11 12.75 -12.04
CA LEU A 6 -22.36 11.35 -12.31
C LEU A 6 -21.53 10.49 -11.36
N LEU A 7 -22.19 9.64 -10.59
CA LEU A 7 -21.53 8.63 -9.78
C LEU A 7 -21.73 7.25 -10.37
N LYS A 8 -20.70 6.43 -10.21
CA LYS A 8 -20.72 5.00 -10.47
C LYS A 8 -19.81 4.31 -9.47
N ARG A 9 -20.36 3.40 -8.66
CA ARG A 9 -19.59 2.63 -7.66
C ARG A 9 -18.81 3.53 -6.68
N ASP A 10 -19.50 4.49 -6.07
CA ASP A 10 -18.88 5.49 -5.19
C ASP A 10 -17.75 6.26 -5.85
N LEU A 11 -17.86 6.55 -7.14
CA LEU A 11 -16.90 7.41 -7.83
C LEU A 11 -17.55 8.32 -8.81
N TYR A 12 -17.08 9.55 -8.80
CA TYR A 12 -17.44 10.55 -9.78
C TYR A 12 -16.77 10.27 -11.11
N GLU A 13 -17.51 10.41 -12.20
CA GLU A 13 -16.93 10.41 -13.53
C GLU A 13 -16.08 11.67 -13.73
N ASN A 14 -14.85 11.52 -14.23
CA ASN A 14 -13.95 12.63 -14.49
C ASN A 14 -13.61 12.69 -15.99
N PRO A 15 -14.14 13.67 -16.74
CA PRO A 15 -13.89 13.79 -18.18
C PRO A 15 -12.46 14.27 -18.51
N GLY A 16 -11.73 14.84 -17.54
CA GLY A 16 -10.35 15.33 -17.70
C GLY A 16 -9.27 14.24 -17.55
N HIS A 17 -9.66 13.00 -17.26
CA HIS A 17 -8.76 11.84 -17.15
C HIS A 17 -9.48 10.58 -17.67
N THR A 18 -8.74 9.51 -17.99
CA THR A 18 -9.36 8.25 -18.43
C THR A 18 -9.96 7.48 -17.23
N GLY A 19 -11.11 7.91 -16.71
CA GLY A 19 -11.87 7.11 -15.73
C GLY A 19 -12.65 7.89 -14.68
N TYR A 20 -12.53 7.43 -13.43
CA TYR A 20 -13.37 7.85 -12.30
C TYR A 20 -12.51 8.37 -11.14
N THR A 21 -13.07 9.23 -10.30
CA THR A 21 -12.40 9.87 -9.16
C THR A 21 -13.29 9.85 -7.92
N GLY A 22 -12.68 9.73 -6.74
CA GLY A 22 -13.42 9.83 -5.48
C GLY A 22 -13.60 11.27 -4.98
N ILE A 23 -13.25 12.28 -5.76
CA ILE A 23 -13.22 13.69 -5.36
C ILE A 23 -14.23 14.47 -6.20
N ARG A 24 -15.24 15.05 -5.56
CA ARG A 24 -16.35 15.73 -6.25
C ARG A 24 -15.88 16.90 -7.11
N ASP A 25 -14.93 17.68 -6.64
CA ASP A 25 -14.47 18.89 -7.34
C ASP A 25 -13.65 18.57 -8.61
N LYS A 26 -13.25 17.30 -8.78
CA LYS A 26 -12.63 16.78 -10.00
C LYS A 26 -13.62 16.03 -10.90
N ALA A 27 -14.89 15.94 -10.49
CA ALA A 27 -15.94 15.34 -11.28
C ALA A 27 -16.26 16.22 -12.49
N GLY A 28 -16.73 15.59 -13.56
CA GLY A 28 -17.52 16.30 -14.56
C GLY A 28 -18.85 16.74 -13.97
N THR A 29 -19.36 17.85 -14.49
CA THR A 29 -20.68 18.38 -14.13
C THR A 29 -21.52 18.53 -15.39
N TRP A 30 -22.76 18.04 -15.34
CA TRP A 30 -23.67 18.05 -16.48
C TRP A 30 -25.04 18.59 -16.09
N PRO A 31 -25.80 19.17 -17.04
CA PRO A 31 -27.21 19.50 -16.84
C PRO A 31 -28.08 18.24 -16.71
N ALA A 32 -29.27 18.39 -16.14
CA ALA A 32 -30.22 17.28 -15.96
C ALA A 32 -30.67 16.61 -17.27
N GLU A 33 -30.68 17.38 -18.36
CA GLU A 33 -31.15 16.94 -19.69
C GLU A 33 -30.26 15.82 -20.27
N ASP A 34 -28.95 15.89 -20.02
CA ASP A 34 -27.99 14.90 -20.49
C ASP A 34 -28.30 13.53 -19.87
N PHE A 35 -28.65 13.48 -18.58
CA PHE A 35 -28.97 12.24 -17.89
C PHE A 35 -30.31 11.64 -18.32
N ALA A 36 -31.30 12.48 -18.62
CA ALA A 36 -32.60 12.04 -19.12
C ALA A 36 -32.46 11.34 -20.48
N SER A 37 -31.57 11.83 -21.36
CA SER A 37 -31.29 11.22 -22.66
C SER A 37 -30.60 9.86 -22.55
N CYS A 38 -29.77 9.67 -21.52
CA CYS A 38 -29.04 8.43 -21.24
C CYS A 38 -29.81 7.44 -20.35
N GLY A 39 -30.99 7.79 -19.85
CA GLY A 39 -31.77 6.96 -18.92
C GLY A 39 -31.11 6.78 -17.55
N ILE A 40 -30.23 7.70 -17.13
CA ILE A 40 -29.55 7.65 -15.83
C ILE A 40 -30.45 8.31 -14.77
N PRO A 41 -30.78 7.62 -13.67
CA PRO A 41 -31.64 8.18 -12.63
C PRO A 41 -30.94 9.33 -11.89
N ILE A 42 -31.67 10.42 -11.69
CA ILE A 42 -31.25 11.53 -10.83
C ILE A 42 -31.80 11.27 -9.43
N LYS A 43 -30.92 11.25 -8.43
CA LYS A 43 -31.27 11.10 -7.02
C LYS A 43 -31.01 12.39 -6.27
N GLU A 44 -31.78 12.62 -5.21
CA GLU A 44 -31.64 13.81 -4.37
C GLU A 44 -30.50 13.71 -3.35
N LYS A 45 -30.02 12.50 -3.06
CA LYS A 45 -28.99 12.25 -2.03
C LYS A 45 -27.99 11.20 -2.50
N TYR A 46 -26.74 11.39 -2.06
CA TYR A 46 -25.68 10.40 -2.22
C TYR A 46 -26.02 9.12 -1.47
N THR A 47 -25.92 7.99 -2.17
CA THR A 47 -26.12 6.65 -1.61
C THR A 47 -24.81 5.89 -1.72
N PRO A 48 -24.09 5.67 -0.60
CA PRO A 48 -22.85 4.91 -0.62
C PRO A 48 -23.03 3.48 -1.14
N LYS A 49 -22.00 2.96 -1.79
CA LYS A 49 -21.84 1.60 -2.33
C LYS A 49 -22.87 1.24 -3.41
N GLU A 50 -23.51 2.24 -3.99
CA GLU A 50 -24.42 2.02 -5.09
C GLU A 50 -23.65 1.64 -6.36
N ARG A 51 -24.01 0.48 -6.91
CA ARG A 51 -23.29 -0.14 -8.02
C ARG A 51 -23.70 0.41 -9.38
N ASP A 52 -24.93 0.88 -9.48
CA ASP A 52 -25.49 1.46 -10.69
C ASP A 52 -25.06 2.91 -10.84
N SER A 53 -25.06 3.38 -12.09
CA SER A 53 -24.76 4.78 -12.37
C SER A 53 -25.96 5.64 -12.00
N TYR A 54 -25.74 6.68 -11.22
CA TYR A 54 -26.78 7.65 -10.87
C TYR A 54 -26.18 9.05 -10.79
N ALA A 55 -27.01 10.04 -11.07
CA ALA A 55 -26.63 11.44 -10.97
C ALA A 55 -27.17 12.02 -9.66
N ILE A 56 -26.41 12.90 -9.02
CA ILE A 56 -26.90 13.68 -7.88
C ILE A 56 -26.60 15.16 -8.08
N PRO A 57 -27.43 16.07 -7.53
CA PRO A 57 -27.12 17.49 -7.52
C PRO A 57 -25.73 17.70 -6.94
N PHE A 58 -24.95 18.59 -7.56
CA PHE A 58 -23.59 18.90 -7.12
C PHE A 58 -23.57 19.30 -5.63
N ASP A 59 -24.55 20.08 -5.18
CA ASP A 59 -24.68 20.54 -3.79
C ASP A 59 -25.00 19.41 -2.79
N ALA A 60 -25.58 18.31 -3.26
CA ALA A 60 -25.92 17.15 -2.43
C ALA A 60 -24.85 16.05 -2.44
N ALA A 61 -23.82 16.20 -3.29
CA ALA A 61 -22.72 15.25 -3.41
C ALA A 61 -21.68 15.46 -2.31
N PRO A 62 -21.21 14.39 -1.63
CA PRO A 62 -20.14 14.52 -0.65
C PRO A 62 -18.84 14.91 -1.33
N GLU A 63 -18.00 15.67 -0.63
CA GLU A 63 -16.69 16.10 -1.14
C GLU A 63 -15.80 14.91 -1.53
N PHE A 64 -15.85 13.84 -0.73
CA PHE A 64 -15.14 12.57 -0.95
C PHE A 64 -16.11 11.39 -0.93
N THR A 65 -15.89 10.44 -1.82
CA THR A 65 -16.55 9.14 -1.80
C THR A 65 -15.66 8.07 -1.16
N ASN A 66 -16.22 6.90 -0.89
CA ASN A 66 -15.55 5.90 -0.06
C ASN A 66 -14.43 5.09 -0.75
N GLU A 67 -14.26 5.10 -2.09
CA GLU A 67 -13.57 3.95 -2.74
C GLU A 67 -12.19 4.17 -3.41
N CYS A 68 -11.92 5.04 -4.38
CA CYS A 68 -11.05 4.50 -5.47
C CYS A 68 -9.52 4.66 -5.45
N PHE A 69 -8.87 5.38 -4.55
CA PHE A 69 -7.38 5.44 -4.65
C PHE A 69 -6.67 5.40 -3.30
N HIS A 70 -7.30 5.98 -2.29
CA HIS A 70 -6.73 6.00 -0.96
C HIS A 70 -6.74 4.61 -0.31
N ASP A 71 -7.87 3.89 -0.36
CA ASP A 71 -7.97 2.56 0.25
C ASP A 71 -7.13 1.51 -0.47
N LEU A 72 -7.09 1.55 -1.81
CA LEU A 72 -6.24 0.69 -2.62
C LEU A 72 -4.74 0.95 -2.39
N SER A 73 -4.33 2.22 -2.30
CA SER A 73 -2.94 2.57 -2.00
C SER A 73 -2.56 2.20 -0.56
N LEU A 74 -3.45 2.42 0.41
CA LEU A 74 -3.24 2.01 1.80
C LEU A 74 -3.11 0.49 1.92
N ALA A 75 -3.98 -0.29 1.27
CA ALA A 75 -3.90 -1.75 1.29
C ALA A 75 -2.60 -2.26 0.66
N HIS A 76 -2.18 -1.66 -0.47
CA HIS A 76 -0.92 -2.01 -1.12
C HIS A 76 0.31 -1.67 -0.27
N LEU A 77 0.32 -0.49 0.36
CA LEU A 77 1.41 -0.06 1.24
C LEU A 77 1.49 -0.93 2.50
N ARG A 78 0.34 -1.26 3.11
CA ARG A 78 0.27 -2.22 4.23
C ARG A 78 0.85 -3.58 3.84
N GLY A 79 0.43 -4.14 2.71
CA GLY A 79 0.97 -5.43 2.25
C GLY A 79 2.46 -5.40 1.87
N LYS A 80 3.05 -4.24 1.57
CA LYS A 80 4.51 -4.09 1.43
C LYS A 80 5.20 -4.07 2.79
N ILE A 81 4.64 -3.34 3.76
CA ILE A 81 5.16 -3.28 5.13
C ILE A 81 5.13 -4.67 5.75
N ASP A 82 4.03 -5.41 5.63
CA ASP A 82 3.88 -6.74 6.21
C ASP A 82 4.95 -7.71 5.70
N ARG A 83 5.20 -7.73 4.38
CA ARG A 83 6.25 -8.57 3.76
C ARG A 83 7.65 -8.19 4.22
N LEU A 84 7.92 -6.89 4.37
CA LEU A 84 9.22 -6.42 4.87
C LEU A 84 9.40 -6.79 6.35
N GLN A 85 8.35 -6.66 7.16
CA GLN A 85 8.36 -7.05 8.57
C GLN A 85 8.54 -8.57 8.72
N GLU A 86 7.88 -9.38 7.89
CA GLU A 86 8.04 -10.84 7.88
C GLU A 86 9.50 -11.23 7.59
N ALA A 87 10.10 -10.65 6.54
CA ALA A 87 11.49 -10.93 6.16
C ALA A 87 12.51 -10.59 7.26
N MET A 88 12.22 -9.57 8.08
CA MET A 88 13.06 -9.14 9.20
C MET A 88 12.71 -9.82 10.53
N THR A 89 11.70 -10.71 10.57
CA THR A 89 11.28 -11.40 11.78
C THR A 89 11.93 -12.78 11.85
N PRO A 90 12.73 -13.06 12.91
CA PRO A 90 13.35 -14.37 13.08
C PRO A 90 12.30 -15.49 13.14
N SER A 91 12.44 -16.48 12.28
CA SER A 91 11.59 -17.66 12.18
C SER A 91 12.41 -18.87 11.74
N GLY A 92 11.80 -20.06 11.71
CA GLY A 92 12.46 -21.24 11.13
C GLY A 92 12.81 -21.05 9.65
N ALA A 93 11.96 -20.35 8.90
CA ALA A 93 12.17 -20.06 7.48
C ALA A 93 13.32 -19.06 7.26
N THR A 94 13.36 -17.97 8.01
CA THR A 94 14.47 -17.00 7.88
C THR A 94 15.79 -17.59 8.40
N LYS A 95 15.75 -18.49 9.39
CA LYS A 95 16.94 -19.28 9.78
C LYS A 95 17.43 -20.14 8.64
N ALA A 96 16.55 -20.93 7.99
CA ALA A 96 16.95 -21.80 6.89
C ALA A 96 17.51 -20.99 5.69
N ALA A 97 16.99 -19.79 5.45
CA ALA A 97 17.44 -18.93 4.35
C ALA A 97 18.81 -18.27 4.60
N TYR A 98 19.16 -17.97 5.86
CA TYR A 98 20.34 -17.15 6.18
C TYR A 98 21.41 -17.86 7.01
N ILE A 99 21.14 -19.07 7.52
CA ILE A 99 22.14 -19.81 8.30
C ILE A 99 23.32 -20.21 7.41
N GLY A 100 24.54 -19.87 7.82
CA GLY A 100 25.73 -20.15 7.03
C GLY A 100 26.03 -19.15 5.91
N GLU A 101 25.09 -18.26 5.57
CA GLU A 101 25.26 -17.28 4.49
C GLU A 101 26.30 -16.20 4.82
N PHE A 102 26.40 -15.86 6.11
CA PHE A 102 27.38 -14.89 6.59
C PHE A 102 28.53 -15.63 7.25
N SER A 103 29.73 -15.41 6.73
CA SER A 103 30.98 -15.91 7.30
C SER A 103 32.11 -14.92 7.07
N PHE A 104 33.17 -15.02 7.87
CA PHE A 104 34.41 -14.31 7.65
C PHE A 104 35.59 -15.24 7.91
N ASP A 105 36.69 -15.00 7.20
CA ASP A 105 37.91 -15.75 7.40
C ASP A 105 38.77 -15.09 8.47
N ILE A 106 39.37 -15.91 9.33
CA ILE A 106 40.37 -15.47 10.30
C ILE A 106 41.69 -16.18 10.03
N GLU A 107 42.80 -15.49 10.28
CA GLU A 107 44.12 -16.11 10.32
C GLU A 107 44.20 -17.07 11.51
N ASP A 108 44.64 -18.30 11.26
CA ASP A 108 44.76 -19.37 12.25
C ASP A 108 46.01 -20.22 11.96
N ARG A 109 46.33 -21.17 12.84
CA ARG A 109 47.38 -22.17 12.59
C ARG A 109 46.80 -23.56 12.64
N ASP A 110 47.21 -24.41 11.71
CA ASP A 110 46.77 -25.81 11.66
C ASP A 110 47.51 -26.70 12.67
N GLU A 111 47.23 -28.00 12.64
CA GLU A 111 47.82 -28.99 13.56
C GLU A 111 49.35 -29.12 13.41
N ASP A 112 49.90 -28.71 12.26
CA ASP A 112 51.33 -28.72 11.95
C ASP A 112 52.00 -27.36 12.22
N GLY A 113 51.22 -26.33 12.60
CA GLY A 113 51.68 -24.99 12.94
C GLY A 113 51.81 -24.04 11.75
N GLU A 114 51.34 -24.44 10.57
CA GLU A 114 51.35 -23.63 9.36
C GLU A 114 50.18 -22.64 9.37
N GLU A 115 50.40 -21.44 8.81
CA GLU A 115 49.39 -20.39 8.75
C GLU A 115 48.29 -20.75 7.75
N CYS A 116 47.04 -20.76 8.21
CA CYS A 116 45.88 -21.04 7.40
C CYS A 116 44.76 -20.02 7.64
N LEU A 117 43.75 -20.03 6.76
CA LEU A 117 42.53 -19.25 6.92
C LEU A 117 41.41 -20.17 7.40
N ARG A 118 40.86 -19.87 8.59
CA ARG A 118 39.70 -20.57 9.12
C ARG A 118 38.43 -19.77 8.83
N ASN A 119 37.50 -20.39 8.13
CA ASN A 119 36.19 -19.81 7.89
C ASN A 119 35.32 -19.90 9.16
N VAL A 120 34.81 -18.76 9.62
CA VAL A 120 33.94 -18.65 10.79
C VAL A 120 32.55 -18.18 10.34
N VAL A 121 31.58 -19.07 10.46
CA VAL A 121 30.17 -18.76 10.22
C VAL A 121 29.62 -17.89 11.34
N VAL A 122 28.91 -16.82 10.96
CA VAL A 122 28.22 -15.95 11.90
C VAL A 122 27.11 -16.73 12.61
N PRO A 123 27.09 -16.76 13.96
CA PRO A 123 26.05 -17.45 14.71
C PRO A 123 24.66 -16.92 14.42
N TRP A 124 23.66 -17.81 14.37
CA TRP A 124 22.26 -17.42 14.21
C TRP A 124 21.77 -16.44 15.28
N THR A 125 22.33 -16.50 16.49
CA THR A 125 22.06 -15.52 17.56
C THR A 125 22.41 -14.10 17.13
N THR A 126 23.59 -13.91 16.54
CA THR A 126 24.07 -12.61 16.05
C THR A 126 23.22 -12.10 14.89
N VAL A 127 22.80 -12.97 13.96
CA VAL A 127 21.90 -12.59 12.87
C VAL A 127 20.57 -12.03 13.40
N LYS A 128 20.00 -12.63 14.45
CA LYS A 128 18.78 -12.12 15.11
C LYS A 128 18.98 -10.75 15.75
N GLU A 129 20.11 -10.54 16.41
CA GLU A 129 20.45 -9.26 17.04
C GLU A 129 20.59 -8.14 15.99
N ILE A 130 21.23 -8.44 14.86
CA ILE A 130 21.33 -7.50 13.73
C ILE A 130 19.95 -7.14 13.19
N MET A 131 19.08 -8.12 12.94
CA MET A 131 17.71 -7.88 12.48
C MET A 131 16.91 -7.02 13.48
N ALA A 132 17.07 -7.27 14.78
CA ALA A 132 16.42 -6.48 15.84
C ALA A 132 16.94 -5.03 15.85
N ALA A 133 18.25 -4.81 15.71
CA ALA A 133 18.83 -3.48 15.64
C ALA A 133 18.35 -2.69 14.41
N ILE A 134 18.27 -3.34 13.24
CA ILE A 134 17.73 -2.72 12.01
C ILE A 134 16.27 -2.31 12.21
N ARG A 135 15.45 -3.20 12.80
CA ARG A 135 14.05 -2.91 13.11
C ARG A 135 13.91 -1.71 14.03
N SER A 136 14.64 -1.70 15.15
CA SER A 136 14.63 -0.59 16.10
C SER A 136 15.02 0.74 15.45
N ARG A 137 16.04 0.74 14.58
CA ARG A 137 16.43 1.93 13.82
C ARG A 137 15.33 2.42 12.87
N ALA A 138 14.60 1.51 12.22
CA ALA A 138 13.49 1.86 11.33
C ALA A 138 12.37 2.55 12.12
N GLU A 139 12.00 2.00 13.28
CA GLU A 139 10.99 2.57 14.18
C GLU A 139 11.41 3.95 14.72
N MET A 140 12.68 4.13 15.08
CA MET A 140 13.21 5.43 15.51
C MET A 140 13.14 6.51 14.42
N LYS A 141 13.26 6.13 13.14
CA LYS A 141 13.15 7.05 12.00
C LYS A 141 11.71 7.46 11.69
N GLU A 142 10.71 6.66 12.07
CA GLU A 142 9.30 7.02 11.91
C GLU A 142 8.82 8.00 12.99
N ALA A 143 9.52 8.08 14.13
CA ALA A 143 9.17 8.95 15.27
C ALA A 143 9.83 10.35 15.24
N ALA A 144 10.65 10.65 14.22
CA ALA A 144 11.40 11.90 14.06
C ALA A 144 10.92 12.69 12.84
#